data_AF-A0AAD0PFS0-F1
#
_entry.id   AF-A0AAD0PFS0-F1
#
_cell.length_a   1.000
_cell.length_b   1.000
_cell.length_c   1.000
_cell.angle_alpha   90.00
_cell.angle_beta   90.00
_cell.angle_gamma   90.00
#
_symmetry.space_group_name_H-M   'P 1'
#
loop_
_entity.id
_entity.type
_entity.pdbx_description
1 polymer ?
#
loop_
_entity_poly.entity_id
_entity_poly.type
_entity_poly.pdbx_seq_one_letter_code
_entity_poly.pdbx_strand_id
1 'polypeptide(L)'
;MEFKQSLAQRIIIAFALMSALVAGAFAFGIVATVHLVEERLISSVLGGDLQRLLRMDSVSDWSHRPRPDQLFYFSGGRDDFELPKDLRHLDAGFHEVFRDQLSYHAMVEVVDGRRYVLLQDQSDFEERERVLFAVVVVGFLLSLVLAAFLGWLLARRVMAPVIRLARQVRHRDQLLGLAPPLAPDYAADEVGQLAVAFDDTLGRLRDALTRERLFTSDVSHELRTPLMVLATSCELLMENTGLDSRSRAQVERIARATEEMRELVKTFLMLARAQRDEGAVASRASLREVADDLIGVWRDTIEQKGLTLYYDGRVSASPTLYNATFLQSVMGNLLRNAAHYTDTGYIRLSLEARGFSVEDSGVGIPEEQREAMFKPFVRGDERRGEGLGLGLSLVQRICDDQGWRVTLTATAPHGCRFQVDLSQGTTLAHEQEIDTTLQ
;
A
#
# COMPACT_ATOMS: atom_id res chain seq x y z
N MET A 1 -5.82 11.31 10.78
CA MET A 1 -6.95 11.89 10.02
C MET A 1 -7.26 10.95 8.87
N GLU A 2 -8.25 10.07 9.04
CA GLU A 2 -8.69 9.14 8.01
C GLU A 2 -9.48 9.89 6.93
N PHE A 3 -8.85 10.14 5.79
CA PHE A 3 -9.59 10.54 4.61
C PHE A 3 -10.20 9.31 3.95
N LYS A 4 -11.44 8.95 4.34
CA LYS A 4 -12.20 7.81 3.78
C LYS A 4 -12.54 7.92 2.29
N GLN A 5 -12.23 9.05 1.63
CA GLN A 5 -12.55 9.27 0.22
C GLN A 5 -11.29 9.58 -0.60
N SER A 6 -11.11 8.83 -1.69
CA SER A 6 -10.00 9.02 -2.63
C SER A 6 -10.08 10.38 -3.31
N LEU A 7 -8.94 10.92 -3.77
CA LEU A 7 -8.91 12.21 -4.46
C LEU A 7 -9.83 12.22 -5.70
N ALA A 8 -9.92 11.08 -6.40
CA ALA A 8 -10.84 10.89 -7.51
C ALA A 8 -12.32 11.06 -7.10
N GLN A 9 -12.73 10.49 -5.96
CA GLN A 9 -14.11 10.66 -5.46
C GLN A 9 -14.41 12.11 -5.11
N ARG A 10 -13.45 12.84 -4.54
CA ARG A 10 -13.64 14.27 -4.23
C ARG A 10 -13.84 15.12 -5.47
N ILE A 11 -13.09 14.84 -6.54
CA ILE A 11 -13.26 15.53 -7.82
C ILE A 11 -14.69 15.31 -8.36
N ILE A 12 -15.18 14.07 -8.34
CA ILE A 12 -16.53 13.73 -8.80
C ILE A 12 -17.59 14.44 -7.95
N ILE A 13 -17.47 14.38 -6.62
CA ILE A 13 -18.40 15.03 -5.69
C ILE A 13 -18.38 16.55 -5.88
N ALA A 14 -17.22 17.17 -6.04
CA ALA A 14 -17.09 18.61 -6.25
C ALA A 14 -17.77 19.06 -7.56
N PHE A 15 -17.55 18.32 -8.65
CA PHE A 15 -18.24 18.60 -9.93
C PHE A 15 -19.76 18.43 -9.80
N ALA A 16 -20.22 17.35 -9.18
CA ALA A 16 -21.65 17.11 -8.99
C ALA A 16 -22.31 18.20 -8.13
N LEU A 17 -21.68 18.61 -7.02
CA LEU A 17 -22.19 19.67 -6.15
C LEU A 17 -22.19 21.03 -6.83
N MET A 18 -21.11 21.39 -7.54
CA MET A 18 -21.04 22.65 -8.28
C MET A 18 -22.10 22.71 -9.38
N SER A 19 -22.28 21.62 -10.14
CA SER A 19 -23.31 21.54 -11.17
C SER A 19 -24.72 21.55 -10.56
N ALA A 20 -24.96 20.88 -9.44
CA ALA A 20 -26.23 20.93 -8.73
C ALA A 20 -26.56 22.37 -8.28
N LEU A 21 -25.59 23.10 -7.75
CA LEU A 21 -25.76 24.47 -7.31
C LEU A 21 -26.06 25.40 -8.48
N VAL A 22 -25.24 25.35 -9.55
CA VAL A 22 -25.41 26.21 -10.72
C VAL A 22 -26.72 25.88 -11.45
N ALA A 23 -26.96 24.61 -11.78
CA ALA A 23 -28.17 24.20 -12.48
C ALA A 23 -29.42 24.43 -11.62
N GLY A 24 -29.33 24.25 -10.30
CA GLY A 24 -30.40 24.54 -9.36
C GLY A 24 -30.72 26.04 -9.30
N ALA A 25 -29.70 26.91 -9.27
CA ALA A 25 -29.90 28.36 -9.32
C ALA A 25 -30.55 28.81 -10.62
N PHE A 26 -30.14 28.25 -11.77
CA PHE A 26 -30.79 28.51 -13.06
C PHE A 26 -32.23 28.00 -13.10
N ALA A 27 -32.48 26.77 -12.63
CA ALA A 27 -33.83 26.20 -12.58
C ALA A 27 -34.77 27.05 -11.71
N PHE A 28 -34.32 27.44 -10.51
CA PHE A 28 -35.05 28.33 -9.64
C PHE A 28 -35.30 29.69 -10.29
N GLY A 29 -34.27 30.28 -10.93
CA GLY A 29 -34.40 31.57 -11.61
C GLY A 29 -35.40 31.53 -12.77
N ILE A 30 -35.44 30.45 -13.54
CA ILE A 30 -36.42 30.26 -14.62
C ILE A 30 -37.83 30.21 -14.03
N VAL A 31 -38.08 29.37 -13.03
CA VAL A 31 -39.40 29.22 -12.39
C VAL A 31 -39.86 30.53 -11.75
N ALA A 32 -38.98 31.19 -11.00
CA ALA A 32 -39.28 32.49 -10.37
C ALA A 32 -39.57 33.58 -11.42
N THR A 33 -38.83 33.59 -12.53
CA THR A 33 -39.08 34.56 -13.62
C THR A 33 -40.43 34.32 -14.28
N VAL A 34 -40.79 33.06 -14.56
CA VAL A 34 -42.10 32.73 -15.13
C VAL A 34 -43.23 33.24 -14.23
N HIS A 35 -43.15 32.96 -12.93
CA HIS A 35 -44.16 33.41 -11.96
C HIS A 35 -44.25 34.94 -11.85
N LEU A 36 -43.12 35.64 -11.79
CA LEU A 36 -43.09 37.11 -11.76
C LEU A 36 -43.61 37.75 -13.04
N VAL A 37 -43.35 37.12 -14.20
CA VAL A 37 -43.79 37.60 -15.50
C VAL A 37 -45.29 37.37 -15.67
N GLU A 38 -45.81 36.23 -15.24
CA GLU A 38 -47.23 35.91 -15.23
C GLU A 38 -48.05 36.98 -14.49
N GLU A 39 -47.74 37.21 -13.22
CA GLU A 39 -48.50 38.14 -12.36
C GLU A 39 -48.50 39.57 -12.93
N ARG A 40 -47.35 40.03 -13.45
CA ARG A 40 -47.20 41.39 -14.00
C ARG A 40 -47.80 41.57 -15.39
N LEU A 41 -47.57 40.61 -16.30
CA LEU A 41 -48.09 40.73 -17.67
C LEU A 41 -49.59 40.55 -17.69
N ILE A 42 -50.13 39.55 -16.99
CA ILE A 42 -51.56 39.26 -17.04
C ILE A 42 -52.37 40.38 -16.38
N SER A 43 -51.95 40.87 -15.20
CA SER A 43 -52.62 42.01 -14.57
C SER A 43 -52.59 43.27 -15.44
N SER A 44 -51.45 43.58 -16.09
CA SER A 44 -51.34 44.73 -16.99
C SER A 44 -52.17 44.56 -18.27
N VAL A 45 -52.22 43.36 -18.86
CA VAL A 45 -52.98 43.08 -20.08
C VAL A 45 -54.47 43.11 -19.79
N LEU A 46 -54.94 42.42 -18.74
CA LEU A 46 -56.35 42.42 -18.35
C LEU A 46 -56.84 43.80 -17.94
N GLY A 47 -56.04 44.58 -17.19
CA GLY A 47 -56.38 45.96 -16.86
C GLY A 47 -56.53 46.84 -18.11
N GLY A 48 -55.60 46.72 -19.06
CA GLY A 48 -55.66 47.47 -20.32
C GLY A 48 -56.81 47.04 -21.23
N ASP A 49 -57.13 45.74 -21.28
CA ASP A 49 -58.27 45.20 -22.03
C ASP A 49 -59.60 45.64 -21.39
N LEU A 50 -59.73 45.58 -20.05
CA LEU A 50 -60.90 46.08 -19.33
C LEU A 50 -61.10 47.58 -19.56
N GLN A 51 -60.07 48.41 -19.41
CA GLN A 51 -60.17 49.84 -19.69
C GLN A 51 -60.56 50.15 -21.14
N ARG A 52 -60.11 49.34 -22.11
CA ARG A 52 -60.53 49.47 -23.51
C ARG A 52 -62.02 49.16 -23.69
N LEU A 53 -62.55 48.16 -22.99
CA LEU A 53 -63.99 47.86 -22.99
C LEU A 53 -64.81 48.96 -22.30
N LEU A 54 -64.29 49.58 -21.25
CA LEU A 54 -64.98 50.65 -20.50
C LEU A 54 -65.06 51.99 -21.23
N ARG A 55 -64.14 52.27 -22.16
CA ARG A 55 -64.14 53.53 -22.94
C ARG A 55 -65.16 53.56 -24.09
N MET A 56 -65.99 52.52 -24.25
CA MET A 56 -66.96 52.43 -25.34
C MET A 56 -68.35 52.89 -24.86
N ASP A 57 -68.89 53.94 -25.47
CA ASP A 57 -70.12 54.62 -25.03
C ASP A 57 -71.45 53.90 -25.39
N SER A 58 -71.45 52.84 -26.22
CA SER A 58 -72.67 52.06 -26.49
C SER A 58 -72.43 50.57 -26.80
N VAL A 59 -73.35 49.71 -26.34
CA VAL A 59 -73.33 48.23 -26.56
C VAL A 59 -73.55 47.86 -28.05
N SER A 60 -74.16 48.75 -28.84
CA SER A 60 -74.39 48.55 -30.27
C SER A 60 -73.16 48.82 -31.16
N ASP A 61 -72.11 49.47 -30.62
CA ASP A 61 -70.84 49.79 -31.32
C ASP A 61 -69.68 48.85 -30.94
N TRP A 62 -69.97 47.68 -30.35
CA TRP A 62 -68.95 46.68 -29.98
C TRP A 62 -68.24 46.08 -31.21
N SER A 63 -67.26 46.80 -31.77
CA SER A 63 -66.34 46.27 -32.79
C SER A 63 -65.26 45.35 -32.18
N HIS A 64 -65.09 45.37 -30.85
CA HIS A 64 -64.17 44.50 -30.12
C HIS A 64 -64.95 43.72 -29.05
N ARG A 65 -65.27 42.48 -29.38
CA ARG A 65 -65.79 41.51 -28.40
C ARG A 65 -64.65 41.08 -27.47
N PRO A 66 -64.95 40.65 -26.23
CA PRO A 66 -63.99 39.91 -25.42
C PRO A 66 -63.34 38.82 -26.27
N ARG A 67 -62.05 38.57 -26.04
CA ARG A 67 -61.37 37.48 -26.74
C ARG A 67 -62.10 36.15 -26.45
N PRO A 68 -61.96 35.12 -27.31
CA PRO A 68 -62.64 33.85 -27.10
C PRO A 68 -62.37 33.20 -25.73
N ASP A 69 -61.23 33.52 -25.11
CA ASP A 69 -60.78 33.09 -23.77
C ASP A 69 -61.17 34.04 -22.63
N GLN A 70 -61.95 35.10 -22.91
CA GLN A 70 -62.33 36.13 -21.94
C GLN A 70 -63.85 36.19 -21.71
N LEU A 71 -64.25 36.35 -20.45
CA LEU A 71 -65.65 36.55 -20.04
C LEU A 71 -65.80 37.92 -19.39
N PHE A 72 -66.78 38.70 -19.83
CA PHE A 72 -67.00 40.06 -19.34
C PHE A 72 -68.36 40.19 -18.67
N TYR A 73 -68.38 40.74 -17.46
CA TYR A 73 -69.58 40.93 -16.65
C TYR A 73 -69.64 42.32 -16.04
N PHE A 74 -70.84 42.84 -15.79
CA PHE A 74 -71.00 44.08 -15.03
C PHE A 74 -72.26 44.14 -14.18
N SER A 75 -72.23 44.95 -13.12
CA SER A 75 -73.36 45.12 -12.20
C SER A 75 -74.53 45.84 -12.90
N GLY A 76 -75.68 45.19 -12.97
CA GLY A 76 -76.85 45.68 -13.71
C GLY A 76 -76.85 45.31 -15.20
N GLY A 77 -75.95 44.42 -15.63
CA GLY A 77 -76.01 43.78 -16.94
C GLY A 77 -77.26 42.93 -17.12
N ARG A 78 -77.64 42.69 -18.38
CA ARG A 78 -78.74 41.79 -18.77
C ARG A 78 -78.18 40.59 -19.50
N ASP A 79 -78.89 39.47 -19.42
CA ASP A 79 -78.57 38.22 -20.11
C ASP A 79 -77.12 37.76 -19.80
N ASP A 80 -76.31 37.49 -20.82
CA ASP A 80 -74.97 36.92 -20.69
C ASP A 80 -73.94 37.84 -19.99
N PHE A 81 -74.28 39.12 -19.75
CA PHE A 81 -73.40 40.11 -19.10
C PHE A 81 -73.74 40.38 -17.63
N GLU A 82 -74.77 39.73 -17.07
CA GLU A 82 -75.13 39.91 -15.66
C GLU A 82 -74.02 39.40 -14.73
N LEU A 83 -73.58 40.23 -13.78
CA LEU A 83 -72.56 39.85 -12.79
C LEU A 83 -73.00 38.68 -11.89
N PRO A 84 -72.36 37.49 -12.02
CA PRO A 84 -72.66 36.31 -11.21
C PRO A 84 -72.42 36.55 -9.71
N LYS A 85 -73.22 35.88 -8.85
CA LYS A 85 -73.19 36.10 -7.39
C LYS A 85 -71.84 35.80 -6.75
N ASP A 86 -71.15 34.80 -7.27
CA ASP A 86 -69.81 34.36 -6.88
C ASP A 86 -68.70 35.37 -7.24
N LEU A 87 -68.94 36.38 -8.09
CA LEU A 87 -67.95 37.43 -8.39
C LEU A 87 -68.25 38.77 -7.69
N ARG A 88 -69.40 38.88 -7.02
CA ARG A 88 -69.84 40.13 -6.33
C ARG A 88 -69.08 40.43 -5.04
N HIS A 89 -68.24 39.51 -4.56
CA HIS A 89 -67.45 39.72 -3.34
C HIS A 89 -66.03 40.21 -3.63
N LEU A 90 -65.60 40.21 -4.90
CA LEU A 90 -64.25 40.65 -5.29
C LEU A 90 -64.12 42.18 -5.18
N ASP A 91 -63.03 42.62 -4.58
CA ASP A 91 -62.65 44.03 -4.51
C ASP A 91 -62.11 44.52 -5.86
N ALA A 92 -61.83 45.83 -5.99
CA ALA A 92 -61.22 46.37 -7.20
C ALA A 92 -59.75 45.95 -7.27
N GLY A 93 -59.31 45.43 -8.42
CA GLY A 93 -57.96 44.94 -8.63
C GLY A 93 -57.90 43.60 -9.36
N PHE A 94 -56.70 43.00 -9.35
CA PHE A 94 -56.42 41.70 -9.92
C PHE A 94 -56.64 40.59 -8.89
N HIS A 95 -57.35 39.53 -9.29
CA HIS A 95 -57.71 38.40 -8.43
C HIS A 95 -57.61 37.09 -9.20
N GLU A 96 -57.26 36.00 -8.51
CA GLU A 96 -57.42 34.64 -9.01
C GLU A 96 -58.76 34.07 -8.51
N VAL A 97 -59.52 33.44 -9.40
CA VAL A 97 -60.85 32.90 -9.09
C VAL A 97 -60.97 31.50 -9.66
N PHE A 98 -61.40 30.55 -8.83
CA PHE A 98 -61.69 29.18 -9.26
C PHE A 98 -63.18 29.01 -9.53
N ARG A 99 -63.55 28.64 -10.77
CA ARG A 99 -64.95 28.42 -11.18
C ARG A 99 -65.06 27.17 -12.05
N ASP A 100 -66.06 26.34 -11.80
CA ASP A 100 -66.40 25.18 -12.64
C ASP A 100 -65.19 24.28 -12.99
N GLN A 101 -64.30 24.08 -12.02
CA GLN A 101 -63.04 23.31 -12.13
C GLN A 101 -61.92 23.96 -12.94
N LEU A 102 -62.07 25.23 -13.35
CA LEU A 102 -61.08 26.01 -14.08
C LEU A 102 -60.60 27.20 -13.24
N SER A 103 -59.33 27.55 -13.41
CA SER A 103 -58.72 28.74 -12.82
C SER A 103 -58.89 29.92 -13.77
N TYR A 104 -59.37 31.05 -13.25
CA TYR A 104 -59.54 32.29 -14.00
C TYR A 104 -58.77 33.43 -13.34
N HIS A 105 -58.12 34.24 -14.16
CA HIS A 105 -57.63 35.55 -13.76
C HIS A 105 -58.73 36.59 -13.93
N ALA A 106 -59.07 37.29 -12.86
CA ALA A 106 -60.11 38.30 -12.80
C ALA A 106 -59.52 39.70 -12.61
N MET A 107 -59.93 40.64 -13.44
CA MET A 107 -59.69 42.06 -13.23
C MET A 107 -61.01 42.76 -12.94
N VAL A 108 -61.05 43.49 -11.83
CA VAL A 108 -62.25 44.16 -11.32
C VAL A 108 -62.02 45.67 -11.26
N GLU A 109 -62.91 46.44 -11.88
CA GLU A 109 -62.90 47.90 -11.82
C GLU A 109 -64.28 48.44 -11.43
N VAL A 110 -64.31 49.53 -10.66
CA VAL A 110 -65.56 50.16 -10.22
C VAL A 110 -65.62 51.58 -10.76
N VAL A 111 -66.59 51.85 -11.65
CA VAL A 111 -66.80 53.15 -12.29
C VAL A 111 -68.24 53.60 -12.04
N ASP A 112 -68.44 54.81 -11.52
CA ASP A 112 -69.75 55.38 -11.21
C ASP A 112 -70.67 54.47 -10.38
N GLY A 113 -70.08 53.74 -9.41
CA GLY A 113 -70.79 52.80 -8.55
C GLY A 113 -71.19 51.48 -9.22
N ARG A 114 -70.82 51.28 -10.49
CA ARG A 114 -70.98 50.01 -11.21
C ARG A 114 -69.67 49.23 -11.22
N ARG A 115 -69.77 47.92 -10.98
CA ARG A 115 -68.63 47.00 -11.01
C ARG A 115 -68.55 46.31 -12.35
N TYR A 116 -67.35 46.24 -12.90
CA TYR A 116 -67.01 45.55 -14.13
C TYR A 116 -65.97 44.48 -13.82
N VAL A 117 -66.15 43.28 -14.36
CA VAL A 117 -65.29 42.13 -14.14
C VAL A 117 -64.93 41.52 -15.48
N LEU A 118 -63.64 41.42 -15.76
CA LEU A 118 -63.10 40.69 -16.91
C LEU A 118 -62.38 39.45 -16.39
N LEU A 119 -62.85 38.26 -16.77
CA LEU A 119 -62.17 36.99 -16.50
C LEU A 119 -61.40 36.54 -17.73
N GLN A 120 -60.27 35.86 -17.52
CA GLN A 120 -59.53 35.15 -18.54
C GLN A 120 -59.20 33.74 -18.07
N ASP A 121 -59.46 32.74 -18.92
CA ASP A 121 -59.15 31.33 -18.67
C ASP A 121 -57.62 31.11 -18.58
N GLN A 122 -57.16 30.48 -17.50
CA GLN A 122 -55.74 30.21 -17.24
C GLN A 122 -55.31 28.81 -17.72
N SER A 123 -56.22 27.95 -18.19
CA SER A 123 -55.96 26.53 -18.48
C SER A 123 -54.79 26.31 -19.45
N ASP A 124 -54.77 27.06 -20.56
CA ASP A 124 -53.68 27.01 -21.56
C ASP A 124 -52.33 27.45 -20.98
N PHE A 125 -52.35 28.37 -20.02
CA PHE A 125 -51.15 28.86 -19.35
C PHE A 125 -50.63 27.82 -18.34
N GLU A 126 -51.51 27.24 -17.52
CA GLU A 126 -51.17 26.17 -16.56
C GLU A 126 -50.57 24.94 -17.27
N GLU A 127 -51.06 24.58 -18.46
CA GLU A 127 -50.47 23.48 -19.26
C GLU A 127 -49.05 23.82 -19.71
N ARG A 128 -48.81 25.03 -20.22
CA ARG A 128 -47.48 25.48 -20.66
C ARG A 128 -46.52 25.59 -19.50
N GLU A 129 -46.95 26.08 -18.35
CA GLU A 129 -46.15 26.14 -17.14
C GLU A 129 -45.76 24.73 -16.68
N ARG A 130 -46.69 23.78 -16.66
CA ARG A 130 -46.39 22.37 -16.34
C ARG A 130 -45.36 21.76 -17.30
N VAL A 131 -45.49 22.01 -18.60
CA VAL A 131 -44.52 21.54 -19.60
C VAL A 131 -43.15 22.19 -19.36
N LEU A 132 -43.12 23.50 -19.11
CA LEU A 132 -41.88 24.22 -18.82
C LEU A 132 -41.21 23.70 -17.55
N PHE A 133 -41.97 23.49 -16.47
CA PHE A 133 -41.48 22.91 -15.22
C PHE A 133 -40.92 21.51 -15.45
N ALA A 134 -41.62 20.66 -16.19
CA ALA A 134 -41.13 19.32 -16.54
C ALA A 134 -39.81 19.38 -17.33
N VAL A 135 -39.70 20.29 -18.32
CA VAL A 135 -38.47 20.50 -19.09
C VAL A 135 -37.32 20.98 -18.20
N VAL A 136 -37.58 21.91 -17.27
CA VAL A 136 -36.58 22.40 -16.31
C VAL A 136 -36.10 21.29 -15.39
N VAL A 137 -37.00 20.48 -14.83
CA VAL A 137 -36.66 19.36 -13.94
C VAL A 137 -35.86 18.30 -14.69
N VAL A 138 -36.31 17.90 -15.90
CA VAL A 138 -35.58 16.92 -16.73
C VAL A 138 -34.20 17.46 -17.12
N GLY A 139 -34.11 18.73 -17.53
CA GLY A 139 -32.85 19.39 -17.86
C GLY A 139 -31.89 19.43 -16.66
N PHE A 140 -32.40 19.75 -15.47
CA PHE A 140 -31.63 19.72 -14.22
C PHE A 140 -31.08 18.32 -13.94
N LEU A 141 -31.91 17.28 -13.99
CA LEU A 141 -31.48 15.89 -13.78
C LEU A 141 -30.45 15.43 -14.81
N LEU A 142 -30.66 15.74 -16.09
CA LEU A 142 -29.69 15.43 -17.15
C LEU A 142 -28.35 16.13 -16.92
N SER A 143 -28.37 17.39 -16.47
CA SER A 143 -27.15 18.14 -16.17
C SER A 143 -26.36 17.52 -15.02
N LEU A 144 -27.04 17.00 -13.99
CA LEU A 144 -26.42 16.28 -12.88
C LEU A 144 -25.74 14.98 -13.34
N VAL A 145 -26.43 14.19 -14.17
CA VAL A 145 -25.87 12.95 -14.74
C VAL A 145 -24.65 13.26 -15.60
N LEU A 146 -24.74 14.27 -16.46
CA LEU A 146 -23.64 14.71 -17.31
C LEU A 146 -22.44 15.21 -16.47
N ALA A 147 -22.70 15.97 -15.42
CA ALA A 147 -21.66 16.45 -14.51
C ALA A 147 -20.94 15.32 -13.77
N ALA A 148 -21.70 14.32 -13.29
CA ALA A 148 -21.11 13.13 -12.66
C ALA A 148 -20.26 12.33 -13.65
N PHE A 149 -20.74 12.16 -14.89
CA PHE A 149 -20.01 11.48 -15.96
C PHE A 149 -18.71 12.21 -16.33
N LEU A 150 -18.77 13.53 -16.55
CA LEU A 150 -17.60 14.35 -16.86
C LEU A 150 -16.61 14.37 -15.69
N GLY A 151 -17.10 14.51 -14.45
CA GLY A 151 -16.27 14.44 -13.26
C GLY A 151 -15.53 13.11 -13.13
N TRP A 152 -16.20 11.99 -13.46
CA TRP A 152 -15.58 10.66 -13.47
C TRP A 152 -14.50 10.53 -14.55
N LEU A 153 -14.76 11.02 -15.76
CA LEU A 153 -13.79 11.02 -16.85
C LEU A 153 -12.54 11.83 -16.50
N LEU A 154 -12.73 13.04 -15.95
CA LEU A 154 -11.65 13.94 -15.54
C LEU A 154 -10.83 13.32 -14.41
N ALA A 155 -11.49 12.78 -13.38
CA ALA A 155 -10.84 12.12 -12.26
C ALA A 155 -9.97 10.94 -12.72
N ARG A 156 -10.49 10.11 -13.64
CA ARG A 156 -9.72 9.00 -14.21
C ARG A 156 -8.49 9.49 -14.97
N ARG A 157 -8.63 10.52 -15.79
CA ARG A 157 -7.54 11.05 -16.63
C ARG A 157 -6.44 11.70 -15.79
N VAL A 158 -6.80 12.50 -14.79
CA VAL A 158 -5.86 13.23 -13.93
C VAL A 158 -5.16 12.30 -12.93
N MET A 159 -5.88 11.32 -12.36
CA MET A 159 -5.30 10.41 -11.36
C MET A 159 -4.52 9.24 -11.96
N ALA A 160 -4.75 8.88 -13.22
CA ALA A 160 -4.06 7.78 -13.88
C ALA A 160 -2.52 7.86 -13.77
N PRO A 161 -1.85 8.97 -14.14
CA PRO A 161 -0.40 9.05 -14.06
C PRO A 161 0.11 8.95 -12.62
N VAL A 162 -0.57 9.57 -11.64
CA VAL A 162 -0.19 9.47 -10.22
C VAL A 162 -0.29 8.02 -9.70
N ILE A 163 -1.36 7.30 -10.06
CA ILE A 163 -1.53 5.89 -9.66
C ILE A 163 -0.48 5.00 -10.32
N ARG A 164 -0.12 5.26 -11.59
CA ARG A 164 0.97 4.54 -12.28
C ARG A 164 2.31 4.78 -11.58
N LEU A 165 2.63 6.03 -11.26
CA LEU A 165 3.89 6.38 -10.58
C LEU A 165 3.97 5.72 -9.21
N ALA A 166 2.89 5.80 -8.42
CA ALA A 166 2.81 5.16 -7.12
C ALA A 166 2.97 3.63 -7.21
N ARG A 167 2.44 3.00 -8.27
CA ARG A 167 2.61 1.57 -8.51
C ARG A 167 4.05 1.22 -8.87
N GLN A 168 4.67 1.98 -9.78
CA GLN A 168 6.07 1.79 -10.16
C GLN A 168 7.01 1.93 -8.95
N VAL A 169 6.82 2.97 -8.13
CA VAL A 169 7.60 3.17 -6.89
C VAL A 169 7.39 2.04 -5.87
N ARG A 170 6.18 1.46 -5.79
CA ARG A 170 5.91 0.31 -4.90
C ARG A 170 6.56 -0.99 -5.36
N HIS A 171 6.95 -1.11 -6.63
CA HIS A 171 7.60 -2.34 -7.09
C HIS A 171 9.02 -2.41 -6.53
N ARG A 172 9.31 -3.52 -5.83
CA ARG A 172 10.61 -3.79 -5.20
C ARG A 172 11.76 -3.75 -6.22
N ASP A 173 11.48 -4.04 -7.48
CA ASP A 173 12.42 -4.00 -8.59
C ASP A 173 13.05 -2.62 -8.77
N GLN A 174 12.39 -1.54 -8.35
CA GLN A 174 12.91 -0.17 -8.41
C GLN A 174 14.16 0.03 -7.50
N LEU A 175 14.39 -0.85 -6.52
CA LEU A 175 15.58 -0.86 -5.67
C LEU A 175 16.77 -1.60 -6.30
N LEU A 176 16.55 -2.35 -7.38
CA LEU A 176 17.62 -2.99 -8.13
C LEU A 176 18.41 -1.93 -8.90
N GLY A 177 19.74 -2.09 -8.94
CA GLY A 177 20.64 -1.12 -9.58
C GLY A 177 20.41 -0.93 -11.08
N LEU A 178 19.62 -1.81 -11.72
CA LEU A 178 19.29 -1.80 -13.15
C LEU A 178 17.91 -1.22 -13.47
N ALA A 179 17.13 -0.78 -12.48
CA ALA A 179 15.80 -0.27 -12.77
C ALA A 179 15.86 1.07 -13.54
N PRO A 180 15.13 1.18 -14.66
CA PRO A 180 15.10 2.39 -15.47
C PRO A 180 14.54 3.57 -14.67
N PRO A 181 14.96 4.80 -14.98
CA PRO A 181 14.43 6.00 -14.35
C PRO A 181 12.94 6.14 -14.65
N LEU A 182 12.18 6.69 -13.70
CA LEU A 182 10.75 6.91 -13.80
C LEU A 182 10.43 8.14 -14.65
N ALA A 183 11.22 9.21 -14.51
CA ALA A 183 10.94 10.52 -15.10
C ALA A 183 10.65 10.52 -16.62
N PRO A 184 11.32 9.72 -17.48
CA PRO A 184 11.05 9.72 -18.92
C PRO A 184 9.63 9.27 -19.32
N ASP A 185 8.94 8.52 -18.45
CA ASP A 185 7.58 8.03 -18.71
C ASP A 185 6.48 9.09 -18.42
N TYR A 186 6.86 10.25 -17.87
CA TYR A 186 5.93 11.29 -17.43
C TYR A 186 6.15 12.62 -18.16
N ALA A 187 5.07 13.39 -18.30
CA ALA A 187 5.12 14.73 -18.88
C ALA A 187 5.86 15.71 -17.94
N ALA A 188 6.33 16.84 -18.48
CA ALA A 188 6.99 17.90 -17.71
C ALA A 188 6.00 18.77 -16.90
N ASP A 189 5.11 18.13 -16.16
CA ASP A 189 4.10 18.72 -15.28
C ASP A 189 4.41 18.42 -13.79
N GLU A 190 3.44 18.64 -12.90
CA GLU A 190 3.59 18.35 -11.48
C GLU A 190 3.88 16.86 -11.19
N VAL A 191 3.35 15.95 -12.02
CA VAL A 191 3.59 14.51 -11.86
C VAL A 191 4.99 14.15 -12.34
N GLY A 192 5.48 14.76 -13.42
CA GLY A 192 6.86 14.61 -13.87
C GLY A 192 7.89 15.13 -12.86
N GLN A 193 7.64 16.28 -12.23
CA GLN A 193 8.50 16.80 -11.17
C GLN A 193 8.58 15.83 -9.99
N LEU A 194 7.45 15.21 -9.63
CA LEU A 194 7.41 14.17 -8.60
C LEU A 194 8.22 12.93 -9.01
N ALA A 195 8.13 12.50 -10.26
CA ALA A 195 8.93 11.39 -10.79
C ALA A 195 10.44 11.68 -10.72
N VAL A 196 10.88 12.88 -11.07
CA VAL A 196 12.29 13.31 -10.95
C VAL A 196 12.77 13.28 -9.49
N ALA A 197 11.95 13.76 -8.55
CA ALA A 197 12.28 13.72 -7.14
C ALA A 197 12.40 12.27 -6.60
N PHE A 198 11.55 11.36 -7.08
CA PHE A 198 11.68 9.93 -6.78
C PHE A 198 12.97 9.34 -7.36
N ASP A 199 13.32 9.67 -8.60
CA ASP A 199 14.57 9.20 -9.20
C ASP A 199 15.82 9.69 -8.44
N ASP A 200 15.86 10.95 -8.00
CA ASP A 200 16.99 11.48 -7.19
C ASP A 200 17.08 10.76 -5.82
N THR A 201 15.95 10.60 -5.13
CA THR A 201 15.95 9.91 -3.83
C THR A 201 16.33 8.43 -3.94
N LEU A 202 15.82 7.74 -4.96
CA LEU A 202 16.21 6.36 -5.26
C LEU A 202 17.69 6.27 -5.67
N GLY A 203 18.20 7.21 -6.46
CA GLY A 203 19.62 7.31 -6.82
C GLY A 203 20.51 7.43 -5.59
N ARG A 204 20.21 8.37 -4.69
CA ARG A 204 20.95 8.54 -3.43
C ARG A 204 20.90 7.30 -2.54
N LEU A 205 19.77 6.62 -2.48
CA LEU A 205 19.63 5.36 -1.74
C LEU A 205 20.49 4.26 -2.35
N ARG A 206 20.46 4.09 -3.69
CA ARG A 206 21.31 3.12 -4.41
C ARG A 206 22.79 3.40 -4.19
N ASP A 207 23.20 4.67 -4.22
CA ASP A 207 24.57 5.08 -3.95
C ASP A 207 24.99 4.78 -2.51
N ALA A 208 24.12 5.05 -1.54
CA ALA A 208 24.36 4.72 -0.13
C ALA A 208 24.54 3.22 0.07
N LEU A 209 23.63 2.40 -0.48
CA LEU A 209 23.70 0.94 -0.43
C LEU A 209 24.97 0.41 -1.13
N THR A 210 25.36 1.00 -2.26
CA THR A 210 26.57 0.60 -3.00
C THR A 210 27.84 0.93 -2.21
N ARG A 211 27.92 2.12 -1.60
CA ARG A 211 29.04 2.48 -0.70
C ARG A 211 29.12 1.54 0.50
N GLU A 212 28.00 1.18 1.08
CA GLU A 212 27.93 0.24 2.21
C GLU A 212 28.42 -1.18 1.82
N ARG A 213 28.11 -1.63 0.58
CA ARG A 213 28.62 -2.89 0.01
C ARG A 213 30.15 -2.86 -0.15
N LEU A 214 30.67 -1.82 -0.80
CA LEU A 214 32.11 -1.67 -1.03
C LEU A 214 32.85 -1.59 0.30
N PHE A 215 32.35 -0.78 1.24
CA PHE A 215 32.93 -0.66 2.58
C PHE A 215 33.10 -2.01 3.30
N THR A 216 32.09 -2.88 3.23
CA THR A 216 32.15 -4.19 3.91
C THR A 216 33.19 -5.12 3.26
N SER A 217 33.33 -5.07 1.94
CA SER A 217 34.38 -5.80 1.23
C SER A 217 35.76 -5.26 1.56
N ASP A 218 35.94 -3.95 1.50
CA ASP A 218 37.21 -3.27 1.72
C ASP A 218 37.70 -3.50 3.16
N VAL A 219 36.83 -3.33 4.16
CA VAL A 219 37.14 -3.64 5.57
C VAL A 219 37.56 -5.09 5.76
N SER A 220 36.99 -6.04 4.98
CA SER A 220 37.40 -7.45 5.04
C SER A 220 38.87 -7.64 4.66
N HIS A 221 39.31 -6.96 3.61
CA HIS A 221 40.67 -7.07 3.11
C HIS A 221 41.66 -6.29 3.98
N GLU A 222 41.29 -5.07 4.38
CA GLU A 222 42.12 -4.20 5.21
C GLU A 222 42.35 -4.76 6.62
N LEU A 223 41.42 -5.54 7.17
CA LEU A 223 41.62 -6.23 8.46
C LEU A 223 42.37 -7.56 8.35
N ARG A 224 42.27 -8.26 7.22
CA ARG A 224 42.93 -9.57 7.03
C ARG A 224 44.46 -9.43 7.00
N THR A 225 44.96 -8.43 6.31
CA THR A 225 46.41 -8.19 6.14
C THR A 225 47.14 -7.97 7.47
N PRO A 226 46.74 -7.04 8.35
CA PRO A 226 47.42 -6.85 9.64
C PRO A 226 47.29 -8.06 10.56
N LEU A 227 46.16 -8.77 10.54
CA LEU A 227 45.99 -10.00 11.32
C LEU A 227 46.90 -11.13 10.82
N MET A 228 47.09 -11.24 9.50
CA MET A 228 48.04 -12.20 8.91
C MET A 228 49.48 -11.87 9.34
N VAL A 229 49.88 -10.60 9.28
CA VAL A 229 51.22 -10.17 9.73
C VAL A 229 51.43 -10.48 11.21
N LEU A 230 50.43 -10.25 12.07
CA LEU A 230 50.49 -10.59 13.49
C LEU A 230 50.63 -12.11 13.70
N ALA A 231 49.86 -12.91 12.96
CA ALA A 231 49.91 -14.37 13.05
C ALA A 231 51.30 -14.90 12.64
N THR A 232 51.81 -14.49 11.48
CA THR A 232 53.15 -14.89 11.00
C THR A 232 54.27 -14.41 11.94
N SER A 233 54.14 -13.22 12.52
CA SER A 233 55.12 -12.74 13.52
C SER A 233 55.11 -13.60 14.78
N CYS A 234 53.93 -14.04 15.24
CA CYS A 234 53.83 -14.96 16.37
C CYS A 234 54.42 -16.34 16.04
N GLU A 235 54.16 -16.87 14.84
CA GLU A 235 54.75 -18.14 14.36
C GLU A 235 56.28 -18.08 14.35
N LEU A 236 56.87 -17.03 13.77
CA LEU A 236 58.32 -16.84 13.73
C LEU A 236 58.94 -16.71 15.13
N LEU A 237 58.27 -16.02 16.05
CA LEU A 237 58.72 -15.90 17.44
C LEU A 237 58.62 -17.24 18.20
N MET A 238 57.64 -18.08 17.87
CA MET A 238 57.47 -19.42 18.45
C MET A 238 58.55 -20.41 17.97
N GLU A 239 59.09 -20.22 16.78
CA GLU A 239 60.21 -21.01 16.24
C GLU A 239 61.57 -20.63 16.85
N ASN A 240 61.69 -19.44 17.45
CA ASN A 240 62.93 -19.00 18.08
C ASN A 240 63.22 -19.76 19.39
N THR A 241 64.29 -20.56 19.39
CA THR A 241 64.74 -21.37 20.54
C THR A 241 65.36 -20.54 21.67
N GLY A 242 65.69 -19.27 21.42
CA GLY A 242 66.25 -18.35 22.41
C GLY A 242 65.21 -17.63 23.29
N LEU A 243 63.91 -17.84 23.06
CA LEU A 243 62.84 -17.24 23.87
C LEU A 243 62.76 -17.90 25.26
N ASP A 244 62.75 -17.09 26.32
CA ASP A 244 62.47 -17.57 27.67
C ASP A 244 61.00 -18.04 27.81
N SER A 245 60.73 -18.86 28.82
CA SER A 245 59.42 -19.50 29.01
C SER A 245 58.28 -18.50 29.25
N ARG A 246 58.56 -17.35 29.88
CA ARG A 246 57.55 -16.31 30.13
C ARG A 246 57.21 -15.56 28.84
N SER A 247 58.23 -15.23 28.04
CA SER A 247 58.05 -14.61 26.72
C SER A 247 57.30 -15.54 25.76
N ARG A 248 57.62 -16.84 25.75
CA ARG A 248 56.92 -17.84 24.93
C ARG A 248 55.43 -17.91 25.30
N ALA A 249 55.10 -17.96 26.59
CA ALA A 249 53.72 -17.94 27.05
C ALA A 249 52.95 -16.65 26.66
N GLN A 250 53.64 -15.50 26.56
CA GLN A 250 53.03 -14.26 26.06
C GLN A 250 52.78 -14.30 24.55
N VAL A 251 53.74 -14.79 23.76
CA VAL A 251 53.57 -14.94 22.30
C VAL A 251 52.42 -15.88 21.99
N GLU A 252 52.32 -17.02 22.70
CA GLU A 252 51.16 -17.92 22.57
C GLU A 252 49.83 -17.22 22.90
N ARG A 253 49.82 -16.33 23.89
CA ARG A 253 48.60 -15.56 24.22
C ARG A 253 48.23 -14.57 23.12
N ILE A 254 49.22 -13.92 22.50
CA ILE A 254 49.00 -12.99 21.37
C ILE A 254 48.56 -13.76 20.13
N ALA A 255 49.16 -14.92 19.85
CA ALA A 255 48.77 -15.80 18.75
C ALA A 255 47.29 -16.21 18.89
N ARG A 256 46.88 -16.64 20.08
CA ARG A 256 45.47 -16.96 20.38
C ARG A 256 44.55 -15.76 20.17
N ALA A 257 44.89 -14.59 20.71
CA ALA A 257 44.09 -13.37 20.54
C ALA A 257 44.01 -12.90 19.07
N THR A 258 45.07 -13.12 18.28
CA THR A 258 45.09 -12.79 16.84
C THR A 258 44.15 -13.70 16.06
N GLU A 259 44.16 -14.99 16.38
CA GLU A 259 43.21 -15.95 15.83
C GLU A 259 41.76 -15.61 16.22
N GLU A 260 41.55 -15.14 17.46
CA GLU A 260 40.24 -14.62 17.94
C GLU A 260 39.70 -13.52 17.07
N MET A 261 40.52 -12.50 16.82
CA MET A 261 40.14 -11.39 15.97
C MET A 261 39.86 -11.85 14.54
N ARG A 262 40.62 -12.82 14.02
CA ARG A 262 40.43 -13.35 12.65
C ARG A 262 39.09 -14.04 12.46
N GLU A 263 38.70 -14.94 13.35
CA GLU A 263 37.41 -15.63 13.27
C GLU A 263 36.22 -14.67 13.56
N LEU A 264 36.37 -13.72 14.49
CA LEU A 264 35.35 -12.72 14.78
C LEU A 264 35.08 -11.80 13.58
N VAL A 265 36.14 -11.29 12.96
CA VAL A 265 36.05 -10.44 11.76
C VAL A 265 35.42 -11.20 10.60
N LYS A 266 35.88 -12.43 10.34
CA LYS A 266 35.30 -13.32 9.34
C LYS A 266 33.79 -13.53 9.56
N THR A 267 33.40 -13.75 10.81
CA THR A 267 32.01 -13.95 11.22
C THR A 267 31.14 -12.72 10.98
N PHE A 268 31.57 -11.54 11.45
CA PHE A 268 30.80 -10.30 11.26
C PHE A 268 30.65 -9.93 9.80
N LEU A 269 31.70 -10.14 8.99
CA LEU A 269 31.66 -9.86 7.57
C LEU A 269 30.77 -10.85 6.81
N MET A 270 30.71 -12.11 7.24
CA MET A 270 29.78 -13.10 6.70
C MET A 270 28.33 -12.72 6.98
N LEU A 271 28.00 -12.33 8.22
CA LEU A 271 26.67 -11.85 8.61
C LEU A 271 26.27 -10.58 7.85
N ALA A 272 27.18 -9.60 7.77
CA ALA A 272 26.94 -8.34 7.06
C ALA A 272 26.76 -8.50 5.54
N ARG A 273 27.31 -9.57 4.95
CA ARG A 273 27.07 -9.93 3.54
C ARG A 273 25.73 -10.64 3.39
N ALA A 274 25.42 -11.56 4.29
CA ALA A 274 24.27 -12.45 4.13
C ALA A 274 22.91 -11.78 4.43
N GLN A 275 22.84 -10.78 5.32
CA GLN A 275 21.64 -9.91 5.45
C GLN A 275 21.34 -9.09 4.18
N ARG A 276 22.28 -8.99 3.24
CA ARG A 276 22.16 -8.15 2.04
C ARG A 276 21.83 -8.93 0.77
N ASP A 277 22.13 -10.23 0.73
CA ASP A 277 21.82 -11.10 -0.43
C ASP A 277 20.35 -11.53 -0.49
N GLU A 278 19.51 -11.18 0.50
CA GLU A 278 18.06 -11.36 0.41
C GLU A 278 17.42 -10.65 -0.80
N GLY A 279 18.12 -9.68 -1.41
CA GLY A 279 17.68 -8.95 -2.60
C GLY A 279 18.39 -9.31 -3.92
N ALA A 280 19.53 -9.99 -3.89
CA ALA A 280 20.32 -10.32 -5.07
C ALA A 280 20.65 -11.81 -5.04
N VAL A 281 19.78 -12.63 -5.63
CA VAL A 281 19.93 -14.09 -5.81
C VAL A 281 20.87 -14.70 -4.78
N ALA A 282 20.52 -14.63 -3.49
CA ALA A 282 21.21 -15.45 -2.49
C ALA A 282 21.23 -16.86 -3.07
N SER A 283 22.43 -17.45 -3.23
CA SER A 283 22.55 -18.80 -3.78
C SER A 283 21.70 -19.70 -2.91
N ARG A 284 20.56 -20.11 -3.44
CA ARG A 284 19.56 -20.90 -2.75
C ARG A 284 19.91 -22.34 -3.04
N ALA A 285 20.25 -23.09 -1.99
CA ALA A 285 20.62 -24.49 -2.12
C ALA A 285 19.72 -25.35 -1.24
N SER A 286 19.50 -26.57 -1.67
CA SER A 286 18.86 -27.59 -0.86
C SER A 286 19.78 -28.01 0.28
N LEU A 287 19.18 -28.52 1.36
CA LEU A 287 19.91 -29.07 2.49
C LEU A 287 20.90 -30.18 2.07
N ARG A 288 20.50 -30.98 1.08
CA ARG A 288 21.30 -32.09 0.53
C ARG A 288 22.55 -31.59 -0.19
N GLU A 289 22.39 -30.62 -1.10
CA GLU A 289 23.53 -30.09 -1.88
C GLU A 289 24.63 -29.57 -0.95
N VAL A 290 24.26 -28.78 0.07
CA VAL A 290 25.23 -28.26 1.04
C VAL A 290 25.87 -29.36 1.88
N ALA A 291 25.09 -30.38 2.28
CA ALA A 291 25.61 -31.51 3.02
C ALA A 291 26.59 -32.36 2.20
N ASP A 292 26.27 -32.64 0.94
CA ASP A 292 27.11 -33.41 0.03
C ASP A 292 28.45 -32.68 -0.21
N ASP A 293 28.42 -31.37 -0.45
CA ASP A 293 29.62 -30.53 -0.58
C ASP A 293 30.49 -30.58 0.67
N LEU A 294 29.88 -30.41 1.86
CA LEU A 294 30.61 -30.41 3.13
C LEU A 294 31.18 -31.79 3.47
N ILE A 295 30.46 -32.87 3.17
CA ILE A 295 30.98 -34.23 3.33
C ILE A 295 32.20 -34.43 2.42
N GLY A 296 32.17 -33.93 1.18
CA GLY A 296 33.33 -33.95 0.27
C GLY A 296 34.57 -33.26 0.85
N VAL A 297 34.39 -32.15 1.58
CA VAL A 297 35.49 -31.39 2.20
C VAL A 297 36.00 -32.05 3.48
N TRP A 298 35.09 -32.51 4.36
CA TRP A 298 35.45 -32.96 5.70
C TRP A 298 35.83 -34.44 5.80
N ARG A 299 35.43 -35.27 4.82
CA ARG A 299 35.70 -36.71 4.83
C ARG A 299 37.18 -37.02 5.03
N ASP A 300 38.04 -36.47 4.18
CA ASP A 300 39.48 -36.74 4.23
C ASP A 300 40.09 -36.31 5.57
N THR A 301 39.68 -35.15 6.08
CA THR A 301 40.21 -34.61 7.35
C THR A 301 39.80 -35.47 8.54
N ILE A 302 38.53 -35.93 8.58
CA ILE A 302 38.00 -36.74 9.67
C ILE A 302 38.59 -38.16 9.63
N GLU A 303 38.66 -38.77 8.46
CA GLU A 303 39.18 -40.13 8.29
C GLU A 303 40.71 -40.19 8.51
N GLN A 304 41.47 -39.15 8.14
CA GLN A 304 42.91 -39.04 8.46
C GLN A 304 43.17 -38.95 9.98
N LYS A 305 42.23 -38.40 10.76
CA LYS A 305 42.29 -38.40 12.23
C LYS A 305 41.98 -39.79 12.83
N GLY A 306 41.58 -40.77 12.02
CA GLY A 306 41.20 -42.12 12.46
C GLY A 306 39.75 -42.24 12.95
N LEU A 307 38.90 -41.26 12.62
CA LEU A 307 37.48 -41.28 12.97
C LEU A 307 36.63 -41.84 11.81
N THR A 308 35.50 -42.47 12.14
CA THR A 308 34.53 -42.90 11.13
C THR A 308 33.49 -41.83 10.86
N LEU A 309 33.37 -41.38 9.61
CA LEU A 309 32.30 -40.43 9.21
C LEU A 309 31.10 -41.19 8.61
N TYR A 310 29.97 -41.15 9.31
CA TYR A 310 28.68 -41.63 8.81
C TYR A 310 27.89 -40.47 8.20
N TYR A 311 27.36 -40.68 7.00
CA TYR A 311 26.44 -39.74 6.35
C TYR A 311 25.13 -40.45 6.01
N ASP A 312 24.04 -39.99 6.62
CA ASP A 312 22.69 -40.44 6.28
C ASP A 312 21.93 -39.34 5.55
N GLY A 313 22.03 -39.37 4.23
CA GLY A 313 21.26 -38.53 3.33
C GLY A 313 19.98 -39.21 2.83
N ARG A 314 19.44 -40.26 3.44
CA ARG A 314 18.32 -41.04 2.84
C ARG A 314 16.93 -40.42 3.00
N VAL A 315 16.79 -39.39 3.83
CA VAL A 315 15.52 -38.66 3.95
C VAL A 315 15.31 -37.79 2.71
N SER A 316 14.09 -37.80 2.15
CA SER A 316 13.64 -36.76 1.22
C SER A 316 13.65 -35.43 1.96
N ALA A 317 14.80 -34.75 1.98
CA ALA A 317 14.86 -33.36 2.40
C ALA A 317 13.81 -32.60 1.59
N SER A 318 12.96 -31.85 2.27
CA SER A 318 11.93 -31.01 1.65
C SER A 318 12.57 -30.21 0.49
N PRO A 319 11.89 -29.98 -0.64
CA PRO A 319 12.39 -29.18 -1.77
C PRO A 319 12.60 -27.69 -1.42
N THR A 320 12.56 -27.35 -0.13
CA THR A 320 12.80 -26.00 0.38
C THR A 320 14.26 -25.64 0.14
N LEU A 321 14.48 -24.49 -0.50
CA LEU A 321 15.80 -23.92 -0.68
C LEU A 321 16.11 -22.93 0.44
N TYR A 322 17.31 -23.02 0.99
CA TYR A 322 17.81 -22.14 2.05
C TYR A 322 18.95 -21.28 1.53
N ASN A 323 19.31 -20.23 2.27
CA ASN A 323 20.52 -19.47 1.99
C ASN A 323 21.75 -20.38 2.16
N ALA A 324 22.44 -20.70 1.05
CA ALA A 324 23.53 -21.66 1.04
C ALA A 324 24.68 -21.25 1.97
N THR A 325 25.00 -19.95 2.06
CA THR A 325 26.09 -19.43 2.90
C THR A 325 25.82 -19.65 4.38
N PHE A 326 24.58 -19.41 4.84
CA PHE A 326 24.20 -19.66 6.22
C PHE A 326 24.18 -21.16 6.54
N LEU A 327 23.62 -21.97 5.65
CA LEU A 327 23.56 -23.41 5.84
C LEU A 327 24.97 -24.03 5.89
N GLN A 328 25.86 -23.64 4.98
CA GLN A 328 27.27 -24.05 4.97
C GLN A 328 28.00 -23.63 6.26
N SER A 329 27.74 -22.41 6.74
CA SER A 329 28.34 -21.90 7.98
C SER A 329 27.89 -22.69 9.20
N VAL A 330 26.59 -22.91 9.36
CA VAL A 330 26.04 -23.64 10.52
C VAL A 330 26.53 -25.08 10.51
N MET A 331 26.31 -25.80 9.40
CA MET A 331 26.68 -27.21 9.30
C MET A 331 28.20 -27.41 9.37
N GLY A 332 28.98 -26.55 8.71
CA GLY A 332 30.44 -26.60 8.75
C GLY A 332 31.01 -26.31 10.15
N ASN A 333 30.43 -25.40 10.92
CA ASN A 333 30.84 -25.15 12.31
C ASN A 333 30.54 -26.35 13.21
N LEU A 334 29.38 -27.00 13.04
CA LEU A 334 29.03 -28.20 13.82
C LEU A 334 29.94 -29.39 13.47
N LEU A 335 30.23 -29.62 12.19
CA LEU A 335 31.17 -30.66 11.76
C LEU A 335 32.59 -30.41 12.27
N ARG A 336 33.05 -29.15 12.21
CA ARG A 336 34.35 -28.75 12.77
C ARG A 336 34.41 -29.04 14.27
N ASN A 337 33.37 -28.67 15.02
CA ASN A 337 33.31 -28.94 16.46
C ASN A 337 33.36 -30.46 16.74
N ALA A 338 32.57 -31.26 16.02
CA ALA A 338 32.60 -32.71 16.16
C ALA A 338 34.01 -33.28 15.88
N ALA A 339 34.65 -32.87 14.79
CA ALA A 339 36.01 -33.30 14.44
C ALA A 339 37.06 -32.87 15.48
N HIS A 340 36.85 -31.73 16.13
CA HIS A 340 37.77 -31.22 17.15
C HIS A 340 37.67 -32.00 18.46
N TYR A 341 36.45 -32.26 18.94
CA TYR A 341 36.20 -32.83 20.27
C TYR A 341 36.04 -34.36 20.31
N THR A 342 36.14 -35.04 19.17
CA THR A 342 36.22 -36.50 19.09
C THR A 342 37.64 -36.94 18.75
N ASP A 343 38.27 -37.72 19.64
CA ASP A 343 39.61 -38.28 19.41
C ASP A 343 39.57 -39.68 18.81
N THR A 344 38.61 -40.50 19.23
CA THR A 344 38.35 -41.84 18.68
C THR A 344 36.85 -42.08 18.57
N GLY A 345 36.44 -42.88 17.58
CA GLY A 345 35.04 -43.24 17.36
C GLY A 345 34.48 -42.68 16.07
N TYR A 346 33.35 -41.97 16.14
CA TYR A 346 32.60 -41.57 14.96
C TYR A 346 31.98 -40.18 15.02
N ILE A 347 31.70 -39.65 13.84
CA ILE A 347 30.89 -38.47 13.61
C ILE A 347 29.79 -38.87 12.62
N ARG A 348 28.55 -38.45 12.87
CA ARG A 348 27.40 -38.75 12.03
C ARG A 348 26.69 -37.46 11.64
N LEU A 349 26.58 -37.22 10.34
CA LEU A 349 25.70 -36.20 9.76
C LEU A 349 24.43 -36.89 9.24
N SER A 350 23.27 -36.49 9.75
CA SER A 350 21.98 -37.03 9.35
C SER A 350 21.07 -35.91 8.86
N LEU A 351 20.53 -36.08 7.65
CA LEU A 351 19.49 -35.19 7.13
C LEU A 351 18.12 -35.66 7.65
N GLU A 352 17.31 -34.71 8.10
CA GLU A 352 15.99 -34.94 8.68
C GLU A 352 14.92 -34.17 7.87
N ALA A 353 13.65 -34.53 8.02
CA ALA A 353 12.57 -33.93 7.23
C ALA A 353 12.43 -32.41 7.46
N ARG A 354 12.84 -31.92 8.65
CA ARG A 354 12.74 -30.53 9.07
C ARG A 354 14.09 -29.86 9.31
N GLY A 355 15.20 -30.49 8.94
CA GLY A 355 16.53 -29.96 9.22
C GLY A 355 17.61 -31.03 9.22
N PHE A 356 18.60 -30.93 10.08
CA PHE A 356 19.70 -31.90 10.15
C PHE A 356 20.24 -32.06 11.57
N SER A 357 20.97 -33.14 11.81
CA SER A 357 21.74 -33.31 13.04
C SER A 357 23.18 -33.74 12.79
N VAL A 358 24.06 -33.26 13.66
CA VAL A 358 25.47 -33.66 13.75
C VAL A 358 25.67 -34.31 15.12
N GLU A 359 26.02 -35.59 15.11
CA GLU A 359 26.27 -36.41 16.28
C GLU A 359 27.74 -36.82 16.32
N ASP A 360 28.35 -36.79 17.50
CA ASP A 360 29.74 -37.17 17.72
C ASP A 360 29.87 -38.08 18.94
N SER A 361 30.89 -38.94 18.95
CA SER A 361 31.21 -39.83 20.09
C SER A 361 32.32 -39.29 20.99
N GLY A 362 32.47 -37.96 21.05
CA GLY A 362 33.49 -37.28 21.83
C GLY A 362 33.21 -37.27 23.34
N VAL A 363 33.91 -36.37 24.05
CA VAL A 363 33.85 -36.25 25.52
C VAL A 363 32.45 -35.90 26.07
N GLY A 364 31.55 -35.39 25.21
CA GLY A 364 30.22 -34.93 25.61
C GLY A 364 30.24 -33.58 26.32
N ILE A 365 29.07 -32.99 26.52
CA ILE A 365 28.88 -31.72 27.24
C ILE A 365 27.97 -31.95 28.45
N PRO A 366 28.41 -31.63 29.68
CA PRO A 366 27.58 -31.70 30.89
C PRO A 366 26.30 -30.88 30.74
N GLU A 367 25.19 -31.38 31.27
CA GLU A 367 23.86 -30.76 31.12
C GLU A 367 23.83 -29.29 31.58
N GLU A 368 24.50 -29.00 32.70
CA GLU A 368 24.61 -27.65 33.28
C GLU A 368 25.33 -26.65 32.37
N GLN A 369 26.15 -27.13 31.42
CA GLN A 369 26.95 -26.29 30.54
C GLN A 369 26.31 -26.12 29.15
N ARG A 370 25.31 -26.94 28.78
CA ARG A 370 24.75 -26.99 27.41
C ARG A 370 24.20 -25.65 26.93
N GLU A 371 23.41 -24.97 27.74
CA GLU A 371 22.87 -23.64 27.38
C GLU A 371 23.98 -22.58 27.30
N ALA A 372 24.99 -22.69 28.17
CA ALA A 372 26.09 -21.73 28.21
C ALA A 372 27.00 -21.86 26.97
N MET A 373 27.14 -23.05 26.37
CA MET A 373 27.97 -23.27 25.18
C MET A 373 27.55 -22.47 23.94
N PHE A 374 26.28 -22.03 23.88
CA PHE A 374 25.80 -21.16 22.81
C PHE A 374 26.12 -19.68 23.04
N LYS A 375 26.62 -19.31 24.24
CA LYS A 375 27.07 -17.95 24.51
C LYS A 375 28.49 -17.74 23.94
N PRO A 376 28.80 -16.54 23.41
CA PRO A 376 30.15 -16.22 22.97
C PRO A 376 31.18 -16.47 24.07
N PHE A 377 32.33 -17.04 23.70
CA PHE A 377 33.51 -17.24 24.56
C PHE A 377 33.35 -18.28 25.68
N VAL A 378 32.28 -19.09 25.68
CA VAL A 378 32.12 -20.18 26.66
C VAL A 378 32.78 -21.46 26.15
N ARG A 379 33.47 -22.16 27.06
CA ARG A 379 34.13 -23.46 26.84
C ARG A 379 33.69 -24.44 27.92
N GLY A 380 33.76 -25.74 27.62
CA GLY A 380 33.64 -26.79 28.64
C GLY A 380 34.87 -26.84 29.55
N ASP A 381 34.71 -27.41 30.74
CA ASP A 381 35.74 -27.45 31.80
C ASP A 381 37.08 -28.13 31.41
N GLU A 382 37.16 -28.77 30.23
CA GLU A 382 38.38 -29.41 29.78
C GLU A 382 39.29 -28.47 28.96
N ARG A 383 40.50 -28.26 29.49
CA ARG A 383 41.63 -27.49 28.93
C ARG A 383 42.18 -27.99 27.58
N ARG A 384 41.44 -28.79 26.82
CA ARG A 384 41.94 -29.56 25.66
C ARG A 384 41.62 -28.98 24.27
N GLY A 385 40.72 -27.99 24.16
CA GLY A 385 40.30 -27.47 22.86
C GLY A 385 41.08 -26.24 22.38
N GLU A 386 41.92 -26.38 21.35
CA GLU A 386 42.35 -25.25 20.50
C GLU A 386 41.16 -24.75 19.66
N GLY A 387 40.31 -23.92 20.26
CA GLY A 387 39.12 -23.34 19.61
C GLY A 387 38.49 -22.26 20.47
N LEU A 388 38.04 -21.18 19.87
CA LEU A 388 37.76 -19.91 20.56
C LEU A 388 36.39 -19.83 21.26
N GLY A 389 35.61 -20.91 21.25
CA GLY A 389 34.23 -20.90 21.77
C GLY A 389 33.27 -20.03 20.95
N LEU A 390 33.67 -19.64 19.73
CA LEU A 390 32.87 -18.77 18.86
C LEU A 390 31.95 -19.55 17.91
N GLY A 391 32.32 -20.77 17.53
CA GLY A 391 31.61 -21.56 16.52
C GLY A 391 30.14 -21.83 16.88
N LEU A 392 29.85 -22.23 18.12
CA LEU A 392 28.47 -22.47 18.57
C LEU A 392 27.67 -21.17 18.76
N SER A 393 28.33 -20.08 19.16
CA SER A 393 27.68 -18.77 19.23
C SER A 393 27.31 -18.20 17.86
N LEU A 394 28.09 -18.55 16.83
CA LEU A 394 27.78 -18.22 15.44
C LEU A 394 26.60 -19.05 14.93
N VAL A 395 26.61 -20.36 15.21
CA VAL A 395 25.46 -21.24 14.93
C VAL A 395 24.19 -20.68 15.54
N GLN A 396 24.21 -20.30 16.83
CA GLN A 396 23.07 -19.68 17.50
C GLN A 396 22.60 -18.40 16.82
N ARG A 397 23.52 -17.46 16.51
CA ARG A 397 23.16 -16.20 15.84
C ARG A 397 22.55 -16.39 14.47
N ILE A 398 23.09 -17.29 13.65
CA ILE A 398 22.53 -17.58 12.33
C ILE A 398 21.16 -18.24 12.49
N CYS A 399 21.00 -19.16 13.45
CA CYS A 399 19.70 -19.75 13.74
C CYS A 399 18.69 -18.69 14.17
N ASP A 400 19.04 -17.79 15.09
CA ASP A 400 18.14 -16.72 15.55
C ASP A 400 17.75 -15.76 14.40
N ASP A 401 18.71 -15.37 13.55
CA ASP A 401 18.50 -14.48 12.39
C ASP A 401 17.62 -15.13 11.30
N GLN A 402 17.80 -16.43 11.06
CA GLN A 402 17.05 -17.19 10.05
C GLN A 402 15.75 -17.81 10.60
N GLY A 403 15.44 -17.60 11.88
CA GLY A 403 14.32 -18.23 12.56
C GLY A 403 14.44 -19.76 12.68
N TRP A 404 15.66 -20.31 12.62
CA TRP A 404 15.94 -21.71 12.88
C TRP A 404 16.15 -21.96 14.37
N ARG A 405 16.10 -23.23 14.78
CA ARG A 405 16.35 -23.62 16.17
C ARG A 405 17.45 -24.65 16.25
N VAL A 406 18.50 -24.35 16.99
CA VAL A 406 19.54 -25.33 17.36
C VAL A 406 19.28 -25.87 18.76
N THR A 407 19.40 -27.18 18.94
CA THR A 407 19.33 -27.86 20.24
C THR A 407 20.52 -28.80 20.41
N LEU A 408 20.89 -29.04 21.67
CA LEU A 408 21.99 -29.91 22.05
C LEU A 408 21.48 -30.99 23.01
N THR A 409 21.67 -32.25 22.63
CA THR A 409 21.37 -33.43 23.46
C THR A 409 22.62 -34.29 23.64
N ALA A 410 22.69 -35.07 24.72
CA ALA A 410 23.80 -36.01 24.92
C ALA A 410 23.54 -37.33 24.21
N THR A 411 24.61 -37.98 23.77
CA THR A 411 24.59 -39.31 23.16
C THR A 411 25.17 -40.33 24.15
N ALA A 412 24.53 -41.49 24.29
CA ALA A 412 25.04 -42.58 25.13
C ALA A 412 26.04 -43.45 24.33
N PRO A 413 27.14 -43.95 24.94
CA PRO A 413 27.58 -43.75 26.33
C PRO A 413 28.29 -42.42 26.58
N HIS A 414 28.88 -41.79 25.55
CA HIS A 414 29.50 -40.46 25.57
C HIS A 414 29.32 -39.79 24.20
N GLY A 415 29.22 -38.46 24.16
CA GLY A 415 29.06 -37.69 22.92
C GLY A 415 28.01 -36.59 22.97
N CYS A 416 27.91 -35.82 21.89
CA CYS A 416 26.89 -34.79 21.70
C CYS A 416 26.09 -35.03 20.41
N ARG A 417 24.84 -34.58 20.41
CA ARG A 417 24.02 -34.45 19.20
C ARG A 417 23.47 -33.04 19.13
N PHE A 418 23.95 -32.29 18.14
CA PHE A 418 23.40 -31.00 17.75
C PHE A 418 22.32 -31.23 16.70
N GLN A 419 21.11 -30.73 16.94
CA GLN A 419 20.00 -30.81 16.01
C GLN A 419 19.57 -29.40 15.62
N VAL A 420 19.45 -29.14 14.32
CA VAL A 420 19.03 -27.86 13.75
C VAL A 420 17.70 -28.05 13.05
N ASP A 421 16.66 -27.42 13.56
CA ASP A 421 15.32 -27.37 12.96
C ASP A 421 15.17 -26.09 12.12
N LEU A 422 14.94 -26.28 10.83
CA LEU A 422 14.81 -25.23 9.82
C LEU A 422 13.34 -24.82 9.58
N SER A 423 12.36 -25.52 10.17
CA SER A 423 10.93 -25.35 9.88
C SER A 423 10.31 -24.05 10.40
N GLN A 424 10.97 -23.35 11.32
CA GLN A 424 10.49 -22.09 11.90
C GLN A 424 10.86 -20.85 11.08
N GLY A 425 11.72 -20.98 10.05
CA GLY A 425 12.07 -19.90 9.11
C GLY A 425 11.23 -19.90 7.82
N THR A 426 10.43 -20.94 7.58
CA THR A 426 9.74 -21.16 6.28
C THR A 426 8.51 -20.27 6.09
N THR A 427 8.05 -19.55 7.11
CA THR A 427 6.78 -18.80 7.05
C THR A 427 6.84 -17.58 6.11
N LEU A 428 8.02 -17.03 5.81
CA LEU A 428 8.13 -15.82 4.97
C LEU A 428 8.19 -16.10 3.45
N ALA A 429 8.48 -17.32 3.02
CA ALA A 429 8.55 -17.66 1.60
C ALA A 429 7.20 -18.11 1.01
N HIS A 430 6.30 -18.68 1.83
CA HIS A 430 5.04 -19.25 1.34
C HIS A 430 3.92 -18.22 1.12
N GLU A 431 4.01 -17.02 1.71
CA GLU A 431 3.06 -15.93 1.43
C GLU A 431 3.31 -15.22 0.09
N GLN A 432 4.50 -15.36 -0.51
CA GLN A 432 4.82 -14.70 -1.79
C GLN A 432 4.44 -15.52 -3.04
N GLU A 433 4.24 -16.83 -2.90
CA GLU A 433 3.92 -17.68 -4.06
C GLU A 433 2.40 -17.84 -4.28
N ILE A 434 1.59 -17.66 -3.24
CA ILE A 434 0.12 -17.79 -3.33
C ILE A 434 -0.51 -16.56 -4.00
N ASP A 435 0.09 -15.36 -3.89
CA ASP A 435 -0.48 -14.13 -4.46
C ASP A 435 -0.22 -13.97 -5.98
N THR A 436 0.64 -14.82 -6.57
CA THR A 436 0.96 -14.77 -8.02
C THR A 436 0.11 -15.74 -8.86
N THR A 437 -0.74 -16.56 -8.23
CA THR A 437 -1.57 -17.55 -8.94
C THR A 437 -3.08 -17.19 -8.93
N LEU A 438 -3.46 -16.01 -8.40
CA LEU A 438 -4.86 -15.57 -8.30
C LEU A 438 -5.15 -14.15 -8.84
N GLN A 439 -4.34 -13.63 -9.77
CA GLN A 439 -4.70 -12.51 -10.65
C GLN A 439 -4.35 -12.84 -12.09
#